data_AF-A0A9C8WJF7-F1
#
_entry.id   AF-A0A9C8WJF7-F1
#
_cell.length_a   1.000
_cell.length_b   1.000
_cell.length_c   1.000
_cell.angle_alpha   90.00
_cell.angle_beta   90.00
_cell.angle_gamma   90.00
#
_symmetry.space_group_name_H-M   'P 1'
#
loop_
_entity.id
_entity.type
_entity.pdbx_description
1 polymer ?
#
loop_
_entity_poly.entity_id
_entity_poly.type
_entity_poly.pdbx_seq_one_letter_code
_entity_poly.pdbx_strand_id
1 'polypeptide(L)' 'RVLVTLLYALKQRGLKRGIAGLCLGGAEAVTLAVEMS' A
#
# COMPACT_ATOMS: atom_id res chain seq x y z
N ARG A 1 -8.57 -0.57 4.30
CA ARG A 1 -8.41 -2.00 3.91
C ARG A 1 -7.22 -2.23 2.97
N VAL A 2 -7.03 -1.42 1.92
CA VAL A 2 -5.95 -1.62 0.91
C VAL A 2 -4.55 -1.76 1.51
N LEU A 3 -4.19 -0.96 2.52
CA LEU A 3 -2.90 -1.03 3.20
C LEU A 3 -2.66 -2.38 3.88
N VAL A 4 -3.64 -2.88 4.65
CA VAL A 4 -3.52 -4.16 5.35
C VAL A 4 -3.37 -5.31 4.35
N THR A 5 -4.14 -5.27 3.26
CA THR A 5 -4.05 -6.27 2.18
C THR A 5 -2.66 -6.24 1.54
N LEU A 6 -2.11 -5.05 1.27
CA LEU A 6 -0.74 -4.91 0.77
C LEU A 6 0.29 -5.51 1.74
N LEU A 7 0.23 -5.18 3.03
CA LEU A 7 1.18 -5.69 4.03
C LEU A 7 1.15 -7.22 4.13
N TYR A 8 -0.05 -7.83 4.17
CA TYR A 8 -0.18 -9.29 4.16
C TYR A 8 0.34 -9.91 2.86
N ALA A 9 0.09 -9.29 1.71
CA ALA A 9 0.59 -9.75 0.42
C ALA A 9 2.13 -9.66 0.33
N LEU A 10 2.73 -8.58 0.83
CA LEU A 10 4.19 -8.43 0.89
C LEU A 10 4.80 -9.50 1.80
N LYS A 11 4.22 -9.72 2.98
CA LYS A 11 4.65 -10.78 3.92
C LYS A 11 4.57 -12.17 3.30
N GLN A 12 3.46 -12.52 2.66
CA GLN A 12 3.28 -13.82 2.01
C GLN A 12 4.24 -14.04 0.84
N ARG A 13 4.60 -12.99 0.11
CA ARG A 13 5.48 -13.05 -1.06
C ARG A 13 6.96 -12.84 -0.71
N GLY A 14 7.29 -12.58 0.56
CA GLY A 14 8.66 -12.24 0.98
C GLY A 14 9.19 -10.95 0.35
N LEU A 15 8.31 -10.02 -0.03
CA LEU A 15 8.68 -8.74 -0.64
C LEU A 15 8.90 -7.68 0.43
N LYS A 16 9.84 -6.76 0.16
CA LYS A 16 10.22 -5.71 1.11
C LYS A 16 9.53 -4.38 0.89
N ARG A 17 9.10 -4.05 -0.33
CA ARG A 17 8.59 -2.72 -0.70
C ARG A 17 7.26 -2.82 -1.41
N GLY A 18 6.37 -1.86 -1.15
CA GLY A 18 5.10 -1.75 -1.85
C GLY A 18 4.50 -0.36 -1.75
N ILE A 19 3.49 -0.10 -2.58
CA ILE A 19 2.79 1.18 -2.62
C ILE A 19 1.28 0.92 -2.55
N ALA A 20 0.57 1.70 -1.74
CA ALA A 20 -0.89 1.73 -1.70
C ALA A 20 -1.38 3.15 -1.98
N GLY A 21 -2.41 3.28 -2.81
CA GLY A 21 -3.04 4.57 -3.15
C GLY A 21 -4.54 4.57 -2.89
N LEU A 22 -5.09 5.75 -2.68
CA LEU A 22 -6.53 6.00 -2.60
C LEU A 22 -6.86 7.30 -3.36
N CYS A 23 -7.70 7.18 -4.38
CA CYS A 23 -8.29 8.34 -5.03
C CYS A 23 -9.41 8.90 -4.15
N LEU A 24 -9.40 10.21 -3.94
CA LEU A 24 -10.44 10.96 -3.27
C LEU A 24 -11.26 11.72 -4.32
N GLY A 25 -12.55 11.90 -4.08
CA GLY A 25 -13.38 12.71 -4.97
C GLY A 25 -12.88 14.15 -5.04
N GLY A 26 -13.04 14.81 -6.19
CA GLY A 26 -12.58 16.19 -6.37
C GLY A 26 -11.13 16.35 -6.83
N ALA A 27 -10.59 15.38 -7.57
CA ALA A 27 -9.24 15.39 -8.16
C ALA A 27 -8.07 15.30 -7.16
N GLU A 28 -8.30 14.74 -5.98
CA GLU A 28 -7.30 14.53 -4.94
C GLU A 28 -6.91 13.05 -4.84
N ALA A 29 -5.68 12.74 -4.47
CA ALA A 29 -5.24 11.37 -4.23
C ALA A 29 -4.13 11.30 -3.19
N VAL A 30 -4.15 10.25 -2.36
CA VAL A 30 -3.10 9.99 -1.37
C VAL A 30 -2.40 8.69 -1.72
N THR A 31 -1.07 8.71 -1.72
CA THR A 31 -0.22 7.54 -2.01
C THR A 31 0.79 7.32 -0.88
N LEU A 32 0.95 6.07 -0.46
CA LEU A 32 1.81 5.65 0.64
C LEU A 32 2.80 4.61 0.12
N ALA A 33 4.10 4.89 0.28
CA ALA A 33 5.15 3.90 0.09
C ALA A 33 5.50 3.25 1.43
N VAL A 34 5.64 1.92 1.44
CA VAL A 34 5.95 1.13 2.64
C VAL A 34 7.15 0.23 2.40
N GLU A 35 7.97 0.07 3.45
CA GLU A 35 9.08 -0.88 3.50
C GLU A 35 8.91 -1.78 4.73
N MET A 36 9.00 -3.10 4.54
CA MET A 36 8.96 -4.10 5.60
C MET A 36 10.34 -4.21 6.23
N SER A 37 10.42 -4.02 7.55
CA SER A 37 11.62 -4.26 8.35
C SER A 37 11.95 -5.74 8.49
#